data_AF-A0A2V6M4W1-F1
#
_entry.id   AF-A0A2V6M4W1-F1
#
_cell.length_a   1.000
_cell.length_b   1.000
_cell.length_c   1.000
_cell.angle_alpha   90.00
_cell.angle_beta   90.00
_cell.angle_gamma   90.00
#
_symmetry.space_group_name_H-M   'P 1'
#
loop_
_entity.id
_entity.type
_entity.pdbx_description
1 polymer ?
#
loop_
_entity_poly.entity_id
_entity_poly.type
_entity_poly.pdbx_seq_one_letter_code
_entity_poly.pdbx_strand_id
1 'polypeptide(L)'
;MQGIEPPSPRGEEWCDAATKTHINDTPAYYYNYAFATVFKFQLNDYIARKILHQPPQSCNYADNKEVGTWLNNILKKGSTEDWRKVLKEATGEDISTRAMADYFKPLQSWLEEQNKGRQIGWE
;
A
#
# COMPACT_ATOMS: atom_id res chain seq x y z
N MET A 1 17.88 -2.53 -3.35
CA MET A 1 17.92 -3.85 -4.03
C MET A 1 16.94 -4.79 -3.33
N GLN A 2 16.40 -5.82 -3.98
CA GLN A 2 15.31 -6.65 -3.44
C GLN A 2 15.77 -7.78 -2.51
N GLY A 3 17.08 -8.00 -2.35
CA GLY A 3 17.63 -9.12 -1.58
C GLY A 3 17.47 -10.47 -2.27
N ILE A 4 17.52 -10.48 -3.61
CA ILE A 4 17.35 -11.66 -4.44
C ILE A 4 18.46 -11.65 -5.50
N GLU A 5 19.10 -12.80 -5.72
CA GLU A 5 20.08 -13.05 -6.79
C GLU A 5 19.55 -14.11 -7.77
N PRO A 6 19.94 -14.06 -9.06
CA PRO A 6 19.58 -15.11 -10.01
C PRO A 6 20.34 -16.41 -9.68
N PRO A 7 19.73 -17.59 -9.94
CA PRO A 7 20.36 -18.88 -9.63
C PRO A 7 21.57 -19.22 -10.53
N SER A 8 21.82 -18.43 -11.58
CA SER A 8 22.97 -18.55 -12.48
C SER A 8 23.28 -17.20 -13.13
N PRO A 9 24.51 -17.00 -13.67
CA PRO A 9 24.86 -15.77 -14.39
C PRO A 9 23.89 -15.48 -15.55
N ARG A 10 23.53 -14.21 -15.73
CA ARG A 10 22.65 -13.72 -16.81
C ARG A 10 23.45 -12.79 -17.72
N GLY A 11 23.50 -13.10 -19.02
CA GLY A 11 24.09 -12.24 -20.05
C GLY A 11 23.09 -11.26 -20.66
N GLU A 12 23.56 -10.41 -21.58
CA GLU A 12 22.76 -9.37 -22.25
C GLU A 12 21.80 -9.93 -23.34
N GLU A 13 21.90 -11.22 -23.66
CA GLU A 13 20.99 -11.90 -24.58
C GLU A 13 19.58 -12.10 -24.01
N TRP A 14 19.38 -11.84 -22.71
CA TRP A 14 18.11 -12.03 -22.02
C TRP A 14 17.40 -10.70 -21.74
N CYS A 15 16.06 -10.75 -21.72
CA CYS A 15 15.22 -9.64 -21.27
C CYS A 15 14.31 -10.12 -20.14
N ASP A 16 14.91 -10.43 -18.99
CA ASP A 16 14.24 -11.10 -17.85
C ASP A 16 13.00 -10.36 -17.38
N ALA A 17 13.09 -9.03 -17.34
CA ALA A 17 11.97 -8.17 -16.99
C ALA A 17 10.75 -8.40 -17.90
N ALA A 18 10.95 -8.66 -19.20
CA ALA A 18 9.86 -8.88 -20.16
C ALA A 18 9.13 -10.22 -19.97
N THR A 19 9.62 -11.12 -19.10
CA THR A 19 8.84 -12.30 -18.68
C THR A 19 7.63 -11.92 -17.81
N LYS A 20 7.61 -10.71 -17.26
CA LYS A 20 6.49 -10.18 -16.48
C LYS A 20 5.50 -9.47 -17.40
N THR A 21 4.25 -9.95 -17.45
CA THR A 21 3.15 -9.41 -18.29
C THR A 21 3.02 -7.87 -18.27
N HIS A 22 3.19 -7.26 -17.09
CA HIS A 22 3.02 -5.80 -16.93
C HIS A 22 4.22 -4.98 -17.43
N ILE A 23 5.27 -5.64 -17.91
CA ILE A 23 6.44 -5.00 -18.51
C ILE A 23 6.34 -5.08 -20.03
N ASN A 24 5.93 -6.23 -20.59
CA ASN A 24 5.88 -6.45 -22.03
C ASN A 24 4.54 -6.09 -22.70
N ASP A 25 3.41 -6.14 -22.00
CA ASP A 25 2.07 -5.90 -22.57
C ASP A 25 1.45 -4.56 -22.14
N THR A 26 1.89 -4.01 -21.00
CA THR A 26 1.32 -2.75 -20.47
C THR A 26 2.39 -1.90 -19.77
N PRO A 27 3.34 -1.33 -20.54
CA PRO A 27 4.46 -0.60 -19.96
C PRO A 27 3.97 0.58 -19.11
N ALA A 28 4.71 0.88 -18.04
CA ALA A 28 4.43 1.93 -17.05
C ALA A 28 3.15 1.75 -16.19
N TYR A 29 2.54 0.56 -16.10
CA TYR A 29 1.41 0.35 -15.17
C TYR A 29 1.81 -0.24 -13.82
N TYR A 30 3.02 -0.78 -13.69
CA TYR A 30 3.39 -1.56 -12.50
C TYR A 30 3.48 -0.73 -11.21
N TYR A 31 3.79 0.56 -11.31
CA TYR A 31 3.82 1.44 -10.13
C TYR A 31 2.43 1.64 -9.50
N ASN A 32 1.33 1.40 -10.25
CA ASN A 32 -0.02 1.53 -9.73
C ASN A 32 -0.26 0.61 -8.53
N TYR A 33 0.37 -0.57 -8.49
CA TYR A 33 0.30 -1.47 -7.33
C TYR A 33 0.90 -0.85 -6.07
N ALA A 34 2.01 -0.12 -6.20
CA ALA A 34 2.64 0.56 -5.07
C ALA A 34 1.74 1.67 -4.54
N PHE A 35 1.25 2.56 -5.41
CA PHE A 35 0.35 3.65 -5.02
C PHE A 35 -0.99 3.14 -4.46
N ALA A 36 -1.61 2.16 -5.13
CA ALA A 36 -2.85 1.55 -4.65
C ALA A 36 -2.69 0.94 -3.26
N THR A 37 -1.54 0.33 -2.97
CA THR A 37 -1.24 -0.21 -1.63
C THR A 37 -1.18 0.90 -0.59
N VAL A 38 -0.50 2.01 -0.88
CA VAL A 38 -0.43 3.16 0.04
C VAL A 38 -1.80 3.78 0.27
N PHE A 39 -2.58 4.02 -0.80
CA PHE A 39 -3.96 4.52 -0.69
C PHE A 39 -4.84 3.61 0.15
N LYS A 40 -4.78 2.29 -0.09
CA LYS A 40 -5.56 1.31 0.67
C LYS A 40 -5.34 1.47 2.18
N PHE A 41 -4.08 1.55 2.62
CA PHE A 41 -3.78 1.69 4.05
C PHE A 41 -4.18 3.07 4.59
N GLN A 42 -3.94 4.16 3.84
CA GLN A 42 -4.29 5.51 4.26
C GLN A 42 -5.81 5.70 4.40
N LEU A 43 -6.60 5.21 3.43
CA LEU A 43 -8.06 5.25 3.50
C LEU A 43 -8.60 4.35 4.63
N ASN A 44 -8.05 3.14 4.80
CA ASN A 44 -8.44 2.25 5.90
C ASN A 44 -8.13 2.87 7.27
N ASP A 45 -6.97 3.49 7.45
CA ASP A 45 -6.58 4.13 8.72
C ASP A 45 -7.55 5.26 9.09
N TYR A 46 -7.93 6.09 8.11
CA TYR A 46 -8.94 7.13 8.34
C TYR A 46 -10.29 6.54 8.72
N ILE A 47 -10.82 5.60 7.93
CA ILE A 47 -12.11 4.94 8.21
C ILE A 47 -12.08 4.32 9.61
N ALA A 48 -11.08 3.49 9.90
CA ALA A 48 -11.00 2.75 11.16
C ALA A 48 -10.92 3.69 12.36
N ARG A 49 -10.05 4.71 12.33
CA ARG A 49 -9.80 5.55 13.51
C ARG A 49 -10.77 6.70 13.66
N LYS A 50 -11.23 7.30 12.56
CA LYS A 50 -12.02 8.54 12.57
C LYS A 50 -13.52 8.30 12.46
N ILE A 51 -13.94 7.25 11.75
CA ILE A 51 -15.36 6.94 11.55
C ILE A 51 -15.78 5.80 12.49
N LEU A 52 -15.05 4.68 12.46
CA LEU A 52 -15.42 3.49 13.22
C LEU A 52 -14.93 3.50 14.66
N HIS A 53 -13.91 4.31 14.96
CA HIS A 53 -13.19 4.31 16.25
C HIS A 53 -12.71 2.89 16.67
N GLN A 54 -12.23 2.12 15.70
CA GLN A 54 -11.74 0.75 15.84
C GLN A 54 -10.27 0.63 15.44
N PRO A 55 -9.55 -0.42 15.87
CA PRO A 55 -8.21 -0.70 15.37
C PRO A 55 -8.22 -0.98 13.87
N PRO A 56 -7.31 -0.38 13.06
CA PRO A 56 -7.24 -0.63 11.63
C PRO A 56 -7.08 -2.09 11.22
N GLN A 57 -6.50 -2.93 12.10
CA GLN A 57 -6.23 -4.34 11.86
C GLN A 57 -7.47 -5.24 11.96
N SER A 58 -8.54 -4.78 12.63
CA SER A 58 -9.69 -5.62 12.97
C SER A 58 -11.04 -4.90 12.79
N CYS A 59 -11.05 -3.72 12.16
CA CYS A 59 -12.27 -2.98 11.93
C CYS A 59 -13.17 -3.66 10.87
N ASN A 60 -14.48 -3.43 10.96
CA ASN A 60 -15.45 -3.92 9.99
C ASN A 60 -16.33 -2.78 9.48
N TYR A 61 -16.46 -2.66 8.16
CA TYR A 61 -17.20 -1.57 7.49
C TYR A 61 -18.68 -1.92 7.27
N ALA A 62 -19.04 -3.20 7.39
CA ALA A 62 -20.38 -3.70 7.08
C ALA A 62 -21.46 -2.92 7.84
N ASP A 63 -22.57 -2.63 7.15
CA ASP A 63 -23.74 -1.92 7.66
C ASP A 63 -23.47 -0.51 8.23
N ASN A 64 -22.29 0.06 7.96
CA ASN A 64 -21.97 1.42 8.37
C ASN A 64 -22.27 2.43 7.25
N LYS A 65 -23.37 3.16 7.39
CA LYS A 65 -23.79 4.19 6.42
C LYS A 65 -22.80 5.34 6.32
N GLU A 66 -22.15 5.73 7.42
CA GLU A 66 -21.20 6.84 7.44
C GLU A 66 -19.95 6.52 6.62
N VAL A 67 -19.41 5.30 6.74
CA VAL A 67 -18.30 4.81 5.90
C VAL A 67 -18.71 4.81 4.43
N GLY A 68 -19.91 4.32 4.12
CA GLY A 68 -20.44 4.35 2.75
C GLY A 68 -20.58 5.76 2.18
N THR A 69 -21.13 6.70 2.95
CA THR A 69 -21.24 8.11 2.56
C THR A 69 -19.87 8.74 2.33
N TRP A 70 -18.91 8.49 3.22
CA TRP A 70 -17.56 9.02 3.10
C TRP A 70 -16.85 8.49 1.85
N LEU A 71 -16.88 7.17 1.61
CA LEU A 71 -16.32 6.56 0.40
C LEU A 71 -17.00 7.11 -0.87
N ASN A 72 -18.32 7.21 -0.88
CA ASN A 72 -19.06 7.73 -2.03
C ASN A 72 -18.67 9.18 -2.36
N ASN A 73 -18.38 10.02 -1.35
CA ASN A 73 -17.94 11.40 -1.57
C ASN A 73 -16.58 11.50 -2.29
N ILE A 74 -15.74 10.48 -2.13
CA ILE A 74 -14.46 10.35 -2.84
C ILE A 74 -14.71 9.79 -4.25
N LEU A 75 -15.38 8.62 -4.32
CA LEU A 75 -15.53 7.84 -5.55
C LEU A 75 -16.35 8.57 -6.62
N LYS A 76 -17.38 9.33 -6.23
CA LYS A 76 -18.25 10.05 -7.17
C LYS A 76 -17.53 11.13 -7.98
N LYS A 77 -16.36 11.59 -7.54
CA LYS A 77 -15.56 12.61 -8.24
C LYS A 77 -14.91 12.06 -9.51
N GLY A 78 -14.68 10.74 -9.59
CA GLY A 78 -13.99 10.13 -10.73
C GLY A 78 -12.65 10.80 -11.03
N SER A 79 -12.38 11.09 -12.32
CA SER A 79 -11.17 11.78 -12.78
C SER A 79 -11.33 13.30 -12.94
N THR A 80 -12.39 13.90 -12.38
CA THR A 80 -12.70 15.33 -12.57
C THR A 80 -11.87 16.27 -11.71
N GLU A 81 -11.19 15.74 -10.69
CA GLU A 81 -10.36 16.51 -9.75
C GLU A 81 -8.98 15.86 -9.56
N ASP A 82 -7.99 16.67 -9.17
CA ASP A 82 -6.65 16.17 -8.85
C ASP A 82 -6.70 15.21 -7.66
N TRP A 83 -6.21 13.98 -7.86
CA TRP A 83 -6.24 12.93 -6.84
C TRP A 83 -5.55 13.33 -5.53
N ARG A 84 -4.52 14.18 -5.57
CA ARG A 84 -3.79 14.65 -4.38
C ARG A 84 -4.69 15.53 -3.53
N LYS A 85 -5.44 16.42 -4.17
CA LYS A 85 -6.42 17.27 -3.52
C LYS A 85 -7.53 16.41 -2.91
N VAL A 86 -8.09 15.48 -3.69
CA VAL A 86 -9.16 14.59 -3.23
C VAL A 86 -8.72 13.75 -2.02
N LEU A 87 -7.51 13.18 -2.06
CA LEU A 87 -6.96 12.40 -0.95
C LEU A 87 -6.77 13.25 0.30
N LYS A 88 -6.19 14.45 0.16
CA LYS A 88 -5.93 15.36 1.27
C LYS A 88 -7.22 15.87 1.89
N GLU A 89 -8.23 16.19 1.09
CA GLU A 89 -9.55 16.57 1.58
C GLU A 89 -10.23 15.43 2.32
N ALA A 90 -10.11 14.19 1.81
CA ALA A 90 -10.76 13.02 2.41
C ALA A 90 -10.10 12.58 3.72
N THR A 91 -8.76 12.56 3.76
CA THR A 91 -7.97 11.94 4.84
C THR A 91 -7.28 12.95 5.76
N GLY A 92 -7.15 14.20 5.34
CA GLY A 92 -6.42 15.25 6.04
C GLY A 92 -4.90 15.25 5.81
N GLU A 93 -4.35 14.29 5.06
CA GLU A 93 -2.91 14.19 4.80
C GLU A 93 -2.61 13.96 3.31
N ASP A 94 -1.44 14.43 2.86
CA ASP A 94 -0.89 14.06 1.55
C ASP A 94 -0.59 12.55 1.52
N ILE A 95 -0.24 12.00 0.34
CA ILE A 95 0.08 10.57 0.25
C ILE A 95 1.23 10.21 1.20
N SER A 96 1.02 9.19 2.04
CA SER A 96 1.97 8.82 3.10
C SER A 96 1.99 7.32 3.37
N THR A 97 3.19 6.77 3.56
CA THR A 97 3.37 5.37 3.96
C THR A 97 3.15 5.13 5.46
N ARG A 98 2.93 6.20 6.24
CA ARG A 98 2.70 6.16 7.70
C ARG A 98 1.63 5.15 8.09
N ALA A 99 0.44 5.24 7.47
CA ALA A 99 -0.68 4.36 7.79
C ALA A 99 -0.35 2.87 7.57
N MET A 100 0.44 2.56 6.53
CA MET A 100 0.91 1.19 6.27
C MET A 100 1.91 0.74 7.34
N ALA A 101 2.88 1.57 7.69
CA ALA A 101 3.85 1.26 8.75
C ALA A 101 3.15 1.05 10.11
N ASP A 102 2.22 1.94 10.46
CA ASP A 102 1.42 1.86 11.69
C ASP A 102 0.56 0.59 11.74
N TYR A 103 -0.02 0.19 10.60
CA TYR A 103 -0.80 -1.04 10.49
C TYR A 103 0.04 -2.28 10.85
N PHE A 104 1.27 -2.36 10.33
CA PHE A 104 2.16 -3.50 10.54
C PHE A 104 3.03 -3.40 11.80
N LYS A 105 2.98 -2.29 12.56
CA LYS A 105 3.80 -2.08 13.75
C LYS A 105 3.76 -3.24 14.78
N PRO A 106 2.61 -3.88 15.07
CA PRO A 106 2.59 -5.04 15.97
C PRO A 106 3.38 -6.23 15.42
N LEU A 107 3.26 -6.50 14.12
CA LEU A 107 4.02 -7.56 13.45
C LEU A 107 5.52 -7.22 13.40
N GLN A 108 5.85 -5.97 13.10
CA GLN A 108 7.24 -5.51 13.10
C GLN A 108 7.88 -5.69 14.48
N SER A 109 7.20 -5.28 15.55
CA SER A 109 7.70 -5.45 16.93
C SER A 109 7.92 -6.93 17.27
N TRP A 110 7.02 -7.81 16.81
CA TRP A 110 7.19 -9.25 16.97
C TRP A 110 8.39 -9.78 16.17
N LEU A 111 8.57 -9.34 14.91
CA LEU A 111 9.70 -9.74 14.07
C LEU A 111 11.04 -9.27 14.65
N GLU A 112 11.09 -8.07 15.24
CA GLU A 112 12.28 -7.55 15.93
C GLU A 112 12.69 -8.47 17.10
N GLU A 113 11.72 -8.99 17.84
CA GLU A 113 11.99 -10.00 18.89
C GLU A 113 12.50 -11.32 18.30
N GLN A 114 11.83 -11.84 17.26
CA GLN A 114 12.19 -13.12 16.65
C GLN A 114 13.55 -13.11 15.96
N ASN A 115 13.99 -11.93 15.50
CA ASN A 115 15.25 -11.76 14.79
C ASN A 115 16.42 -11.38 15.70
N LYS A 116 16.24 -11.35 17.03
CA LYS A 116 17.36 -11.16 17.96
C LYS A 116 18.45 -12.20 17.71
N GLY A 117 19.69 -11.73 17.55
CA GLY A 117 20.85 -12.58 17.28
C GLY A 117 20.98 -13.04 15.82
N ARG A 118 20.11 -12.59 14.91
CA ARG A 118 20.23 -12.85 13.47
C ARG A 118 20.80 -11.64 12.73
N GLN A 119 21.49 -11.88 11.62
CA GLN A 119 21.86 -10.83 10.68
C GLN A 119 20.60 -10.32 9.97
N ILE A 120 20.37 -9.01 10.02
CA ILE A 120 19.26 -8.35 9.33
C ILE A 120 19.81 -7.68 8.07
N GLY A 121 19.22 -8.00 6.93
CA GLY A 121 19.71 -7.59 5.61
C GLY A 121 20.35 -8.76 4.88
N TRP A 122 20.85 -8.46 3.70
CA TRP A 122 21.53 -9.40 2.80
C TRP A 122 22.87 -8.78 2.39
N GLU A 123 23.80 -9.65 1.98
CA GLU A 123 25.04 -9.23 1.31
C GLU A 123 24.77 -8.88 -0.16
#